data_AF-A0A529XPG3-F1
#
_entry.id   AF-A0A529XPG3-F1
#
_cell.length_a   1.000
_cell.length_b   1.000
_cell.length_c   1.000
_cell.angle_alpha   90.00
_cell.angle_beta   90.00
_cell.angle_gamma   90.00
#
_symmetry.space_group_name_H-M   'P 1'
#
loop_
_entity.id
_entity.type
_entity.pdbx_description
1 polymer ?
#
loop_
_entity_poly.entity_id
_entity_poly.type
_entity_poly.pdbx_seq_one_letter_code
_entity_poly.pdbx_strand_id
1 'polypeptide(L)'
;MALDLSVETTARKAATPPGKYLFGPVADFLMLGGSAFLILPVLFFVPRDYEGPLAATMVVVAYLVNYPHFAHSYQIFYRNFGRKARGEGYDRSLQL
;
A
#
# COMPACT_ATOMS: atom_id res chain seq x y z
N MET A 1 -24.18 -31.16 4.05
CA MET A 1 -23.07 -30.21 3.87
C MET A 1 -23.61 -28.98 3.17
N ALA A 2 -24.18 -28.03 3.93
CA ALA A 2 -24.93 -26.89 3.39
C ALA A 2 -24.97 -25.71 4.40
N LEU A 3 -23.79 -25.28 4.88
CA LEU A 3 -23.71 -24.27 5.95
C LEU A 3 -22.65 -23.17 5.73
N ASP A 4 -22.17 -22.97 4.50
CA ASP A 4 -21.10 -21.97 4.25
C ASP A 4 -21.53 -20.74 3.42
N LEU A 5 -22.67 -20.77 2.71
CA LEU A 5 -23.07 -19.70 1.79
C LEU A 5 -23.74 -18.48 2.45
N SER A 6 -24.24 -18.62 3.68
CA SER A 6 -24.98 -17.55 4.38
C SER A 6 -24.06 -16.54 5.09
N VAL A 7 -22.91 -17.02 5.59
CA VAL A 7 -21.92 -16.20 6.29
C VAL A 7 -21.25 -15.21 5.32
N GLU A 8 -20.95 -15.68 4.11
CA GLU A 8 -20.35 -14.88 3.03
C GLU A 8 -21.25 -13.72 2.57
N THR A 9 -22.57 -13.93 2.58
CA THR A 9 -23.57 -12.97 2.09
C THR A 9 -23.72 -11.77 3.03
N THR A 10 -23.59 -11.99 4.34
CA THR A 10 -23.81 -10.95 5.35
C THR A 10 -22.57 -10.06 5.54
N ALA A 11 -21.37 -10.64 5.44
CA ALA A 11 -20.10 -9.91 5.50
C ALA A 11 -19.89 -8.96 4.29
N ARG A 12 -20.51 -9.26 3.15
CA ARG A 12 -20.37 -8.48 1.91
C ARG A 12 -21.10 -7.13 1.94
N LYS A 13 -22.05 -6.93 2.85
CA LYS A 13 -23.02 -5.81 2.80
C LYS A 13 -22.53 -4.49 3.43
N ALA A 14 -21.33 -4.44 4.02
CA ALA A 14 -20.86 -3.25 4.76
C ALA A 14 -19.51 -2.67 4.27
N ALA A 15 -19.02 -3.08 3.10
CA ALA A 15 -17.83 -2.46 2.53
C ALA A 15 -18.19 -1.78 1.22
N THR A 16 -18.37 -0.46 1.26
CA THR A 16 -18.05 0.37 0.09
C THR A 16 -16.68 -0.10 -0.39
N PRO A 17 -16.52 -0.52 -1.67
CA PRO A 17 -15.22 -0.97 -2.14
C PRO A 17 -14.21 0.12 -1.78
N PRO A 18 -13.13 -0.20 -1.04
CA PRO A 18 -12.10 0.79 -0.77
C PRO A 18 -11.74 1.40 -2.12
N GLY A 19 -11.61 2.73 -2.17
CA GLY A 19 -11.19 3.42 -3.38
C GLY A 19 -10.02 2.64 -3.97
N LYS A 20 -10.16 2.17 -5.21
CA LYS A 20 -9.21 1.21 -5.82
C LYS A 20 -7.79 1.77 -5.91
N TYR A 21 -7.65 3.09 -5.76
CA TYR A 21 -6.42 3.85 -5.93
C TYR A 21 -6.30 4.88 -4.80
N LEU A 22 -5.06 5.12 -4.38
CA LEU A 22 -4.71 6.17 -3.41
C LEU A 22 -4.79 7.55 -4.05
N PHE A 23 -4.24 7.72 -5.26
CA PHE A 23 -4.34 8.95 -6.05
C PHE A 23 -5.02 8.70 -7.39
N GLY A 24 -4.73 7.57 -8.04
CA GLY A 24 -5.29 7.20 -9.33
C GLY A 24 -4.47 6.11 -10.00
N PRO A 25 -5.01 5.41 -11.01
CA PRO A 25 -4.38 4.24 -11.60
C PRO A 25 -2.96 4.48 -12.13
N VAL A 26 -2.75 5.62 -12.80
CA VAL A 26 -1.44 5.96 -13.38
C VAL A 26 -0.44 6.37 -12.29
N ALA A 27 -0.87 7.22 -11.36
CA ALA A 27 0.00 7.69 -10.28
C ALA A 27 0.44 6.53 -9.37
N ASP A 28 -0.51 5.71 -8.94
CA ASP A 28 -0.23 4.54 -8.11
C ASP A 28 0.67 3.52 -8.84
N PHE A 29 0.44 3.28 -10.13
CA PHE A 29 1.33 2.42 -10.92
C PHE A 29 2.77 2.94 -10.95
N LEU A 30 2.95 4.24 -11.22
CA LEU A 30 4.28 4.86 -11.23
C LEU A 30 4.95 4.78 -9.85
N MET A 31 4.17 4.93 -8.78
CA MET A 31 4.67 4.90 -7.41
C MET A 31 4.95 3.48 -6.87
N LEU A 32 4.25 2.46 -7.35
CA LEU A 32 4.45 1.06 -6.98
C LEU A 32 5.60 0.37 -7.73
N GLY A 33 6.31 1.11 -8.59
CA GLY A 33 7.49 0.62 -9.32
C GLY A 33 7.49 0.95 -10.81
N GLY A 34 6.38 1.42 -11.37
CA GLY A 34 6.29 1.81 -12.78
C GLY A 34 7.26 2.94 -13.17
N SER A 35 7.62 3.80 -12.22
CA SER A 35 8.65 4.84 -12.44
C SER A 35 10.03 4.27 -12.80
N ALA A 36 10.34 3.01 -12.47
CA ALA A 36 11.59 2.37 -12.84
C ALA A 36 11.80 2.30 -14.37
N PHE A 37 10.72 2.17 -15.15
CA PHE A 37 10.79 2.18 -16.62
C PHE A 37 11.28 3.52 -17.19
N LEU A 38 11.19 4.61 -16.42
CA LEU A 38 11.68 5.93 -16.81
C LEU A 38 13.01 6.24 -16.15
N ILE A 39 13.15 5.93 -14.86
CA ILE A 39 14.35 6.27 -14.07
C ILE A 39 15.56 5.44 -14.54
N LEU A 40 15.42 4.12 -14.72
CA LEU A 40 16.58 3.26 -15.03
C LEU A 40 17.23 3.58 -16.38
N PRO A 41 16.49 3.82 -17.49
CA PRO A 41 17.11 4.26 -18.74
C PRO A 41 17.83 5.60 -18.61
N VAL A 42 17.27 6.55 -17.86
CA VAL A 42 17.93 7.85 -17.63
C VAL A 42 19.22 7.67 -16.86
N LEU A 43 19.22 6.81 -15.82
CA LEU A 43 20.39 6.51 -15.03
C LEU A 43 21.56 5.94 -15.85
N PHE A 44 21.29 5.19 -16.91
CA PHE A 44 22.32 4.63 -17.79
C PHE A 44 23.20 5.71 -18.45
N PHE A 45 22.66 6.92 -18.65
CA PHE A 45 23.37 8.02 -19.29
C PHE A 45 24.02 8.99 -18.28
N VAL A 46 23.87 8.79 -16.98
CA VAL A 46 24.45 9.66 -15.96
C VAL A 46 25.94 9.36 -15.79
N PRO A 47 26.85 10.34 -15.96
CA PRO A 47 28.28 10.13 -15.73
C PRO A 47 28.59 9.77 -14.27
N ARG A 48 29.62 8.96 -14.06
CA ARG A 48 30.05 8.50 -12.72
C ARG A 48 30.44 9.63 -11.77
N ASP A 49 30.89 10.78 -12.30
CA ASP A 49 31.25 11.95 -11.49
C ASP A 49 30.08 12.49 -10.66
N TYR A 50 28.84 12.11 -11.00
CA TYR A 50 27.61 12.51 -10.29
C TYR A 50 27.09 11.47 -9.30
N GLU A 51 27.82 10.39 -9.00
CA GLU A 51 27.34 9.29 -8.15
C GLU A 51 26.80 9.75 -6.78
N GLY A 52 27.52 10.63 -6.09
CA GLY A 52 27.12 11.17 -4.78
C GLY A 52 25.79 11.95 -4.83
N PRO A 53 25.71 13.04 -5.62
CA PRO A 53 24.48 13.79 -5.81
C PRO A 53 23.31 12.93 -6.32
N LEU A 54 23.61 11.97 -7.19
CA LEU A 54 22.61 11.04 -7.72
C LEU A 54 22.05 10.14 -6.61
N ALA A 55 22.91 9.55 -5.78
CA ALA A 55 22.49 8.72 -4.65
C ALA A 55 21.62 9.51 -3.67
N ALA A 56 22.03 10.73 -3.31
CA ALA A 56 21.24 11.62 -2.45
C ALA A 56 19.86 11.94 -3.07
N THR A 57 19.82 12.21 -4.37
CA THR A 57 18.57 12.44 -5.11
C THR A 57 17.68 11.20 -5.08
N MET A 58 18.25 10.01 -5.30
CA MET A 58 17.49 8.75 -5.28
C MET A 58 16.92 8.40 -3.91
N VAL A 59 17.57 8.80 -2.81
CA VAL A 59 16.99 8.69 -1.46
C VAL A 59 15.72 9.54 -1.34
N VAL A 60 15.75 10.79 -1.82
CA VAL A 60 14.59 11.68 -1.78
C VAL A 60 13.46 11.14 -2.67
N VAL A 61 13.79 10.69 -3.89
CA VAL A 61 12.82 10.08 -4.81
C VAL A 61 12.20 8.84 -4.19
N ALA A 62 13.02 7.94 -3.62
CA ALA A 62 12.54 6.74 -2.95
C ALA A 62 11.60 7.08 -1.79
N TYR A 63 11.93 8.09 -0.98
CA TYR A 63 11.06 8.53 0.10
C TYR A 63 9.72 9.04 -0.44
N LEU A 64 9.74 9.99 -1.39
CA LEU A 64 8.51 10.60 -1.92
C LEU A 64 7.60 9.61 -2.64
N VAL A 65 8.18 8.68 -3.41
CA VAL A 65 7.44 7.66 -4.16
C VAL A 65 6.78 6.66 -3.21
N ASN A 66 7.52 6.20 -2.19
CA ASN A 66 7.05 5.10 -1.34
C ASN A 66 6.23 5.59 -0.13
N TYR A 67 6.51 6.78 0.40
CA TYR A 67 5.92 7.27 1.66
C TYR A 67 4.38 7.29 1.66
N PRO A 68 3.68 7.78 0.61
CA PRO A 68 2.22 7.82 0.64
C PRO A 68 1.56 6.45 0.79
N HIS A 69 2.11 5.43 0.12
CA HIS A 69 1.61 4.06 0.21
C HIS A 69 1.90 3.44 1.58
N PHE A 70 3.07 3.71 2.16
CA PHE A 70 3.38 3.29 3.53
C PHE A 70 2.45 3.96 4.56
N ALA A 71 2.27 5.28 4.47
CA ALA A 71 1.35 6.00 5.36
C ALA A 71 -0.08 5.47 5.26
N HIS A 72 -0.58 5.21 4.05
CA HIS A 72 -1.91 4.65 3.85
C HIS A 72 -2.04 3.22 4.40
N SER A 73 -1.01 2.39 4.22
CA SER A 73 -0.98 1.02 4.77
C SER A 73 -1.01 1.03 6.29
N TYR A 74 -0.25 1.92 6.93
CA TYR A 74 -0.30 2.12 8.37
C TYR A 74 -1.67 2.62 8.83
N GLN A 75 -2.31 3.51 8.09
CA GLN A 75 -3.66 3.96 8.40
C GLN A 75 -4.65 2.78 8.38
N ILE A 76 -4.62 1.93 7.36
CA ILE A 76 -5.50 0.74 7.28
C ILE A 76 -5.21 -0.22 8.44
N PHE A 77 -3.92 -0.46 8.73
CA PHE A 77 -3.49 -1.42 9.72
C PHE A 77 -3.80 -0.95 11.16
N TYR A 78 -3.46 0.28 11.51
CA TYR A 78 -3.62 0.81 12.87
C TYR A 78 -4.98 1.47 13.12
N ARG A 79 -5.82 1.69 12.10
CA ARG A 79 -7.18 2.17 12.33
C ARG A 79 -7.92 1.25 13.30
N ASN A 80 -8.47 1.84 14.36
CA ASN A 80 -9.17 1.15 15.45
C ASN A 80 -8.30 0.09 16.15
N PHE A 81 -7.00 0.34 16.31
CA PHE A 81 -6.08 -0.60 16.97
C PHE A 81 -6.60 -1.10 18.32
N GLY A 82 -7.15 -0.22 19.17
CA GLY A 82 -7.70 -0.62 20.48
C GLY A 82 -8.87 -1.61 20.39
N ARG A 83 -9.64 -1.59 19.30
CA ARG A 83 -10.71 -2.57 19.03
C ARG A 83 -10.11 -3.90 18.57
N LYS A 84 -9.15 -3.83 17.63
CA LYS A 84 -8.39 -4.99 17.14
C LYS A 84 -7.62 -5.70 18.26
N ALA A 85 -7.05 -4.97 19.20
CA ALA A 85 -6.28 -5.52 20.32
C ALA A 85 -7.17 -6.23 21.36
N ARG A 86 -8.45 -5.85 21.48
CA ARG A 86 -9.43 -6.52 22.36
C ARG A 86 -10.13 -7.70 21.70
N GLY A 87 -9.79 -8.02 20.45
CA GLY A 87 -10.46 -9.06 19.67
C GLY A 87 -11.87 -8.70 19.19
N GLU A 88 -12.32 -7.47 19.42
CA GLU A 88 -13.66 -7.01 19.08
C GLU A 88 -13.85 -6.96 17.55
N GLY A 89 -14.78 -7.77 17.05
CA GLY A 89 -15.09 -7.88 15.62
C GLY A 89 -14.30 -8.95 14.86
N TYR A 90 -13.46 -9.75 15.53
CA TYR A 90 -12.97 -11.00 14.96
C TYR A 90 -13.99 -12.12 15.13
N ASP A 91 -13.95 -13.11 14.25
CA ASP A 91 -14.71 -14.35 14.40
C ASP A 91 -14.29 -15.05 15.72
N ARG A 92 -15.20 -15.80 16.37
CA ARG A 92 -14.89 -16.50 17.64
C ARG A 92 -13.69 -17.44 17.52
N SER A 93 -13.42 -17.97 16.32
CA SER A 93 -12.26 -18.82 16.04
C SER A 93 -10.90 -18.07 16.09
N LEU A 94 -10.94 -16.74 15.98
CA LEU A 94 -9.76 -15.85 15.97
C LEU A 94 -9.62 -15.05 17.27
N GLN A 95 -10.55 -15.20 18.22
CA GLN A 95 -10.46 -14.63 19.56
C GLN A 95 -9.75 -15.66 20.45
N LEU A 96 -8.57 -15.31 20.96
CA LEU A 96 -7.81 -16.09 21.95
C LEU A 96 -8.48 -16.05 23.33
#